data_AF-A0A380DK55-F1
#
_entry.id   AF-A0A380DK55-F1
#
_cell.length_a   1.000
_cell.length_b   1.000
_cell.length_c   1.000
_cell.angle_alpha   90.00
_cell.angle_beta   90.00
_cell.angle_gamma   90.00
#
_symmetry.space_group_name_H-M   'P 1'
#
loop_
_entity.id
_entity.type
_entity.pdbx_description
1 polymer ?
#
loop_
_entity_poly.entity_id
_entity_poly.type
_entity_poly.pdbx_seq_one_letter_code
_entity_poly.pdbx_strand_id
1 'polypeptide(L)' 'MDDLRKINQELGITILINLHFVDLAKEYGTRIIGLRDGEVVYDGPASEATDDVFSEIYGRTIKEDEKLGVN' A
#
# COMPACT_ATOMS: atom_id res chain seq x y z
N MET A 1 -8.79 4.42 8.94
CA MET A 1 -8.52 3.03 8.49
C MET A 1 -8.61 2.02 9.63
N ASP A 2 -8.65 2.48 10.89
CA ASP A 2 -8.76 1.65 12.08
C ASP A 2 -9.94 0.67 12.09
N ASP A 3 -11.10 1.06 11.58
CA ASP A 3 -12.27 0.15 11.58
C ASP A 3 -12.04 -1.09 10.72
N LEU A 4 -11.38 -0.96 9.56
CA LEU A 4 -11.05 -2.10 8.71
C LEU A 4 -10.02 -3.02 9.38
N ARG A 5 -9.07 -2.43 10.11
CA ARG A 5 -8.09 -3.19 10.92
C ARG A 5 -8.80 -3.95 12.04
N LYS A 6 -9.73 -3.33 12.76
CA LYS A 6 -10.53 -3.98 13.79
C LYS A 6 -11.38 -5.11 13.22
N ILE A 7 -12.07 -4.89 12.09
CA ILE A 7 -12.82 -5.96 11.40
C ILE A 7 -11.92 -7.14 11.05
N ASN A 8 -10.72 -6.89 10.53
CA ASN A 8 -9.76 -7.97 10.24
C ASN A 8 -9.34 -8.73 11.49
N GLN A 9 -8.99 -8.03 12.57
CA GLN A 9 -8.42 -8.61 13.78
C GLN A 9 -9.46 -9.26 14.71
N GLU A 10 -10.62 -8.63 14.86
CA GLU A 10 -11.67 -9.07 15.79
C GLU A 10 -12.64 -10.07 15.16
N LEU A 11 -12.94 -9.91 13.86
CA LEU A 11 -13.89 -10.78 13.15
C LEU A 11 -13.21 -11.82 12.27
N GLY A 12 -11.88 -11.77 12.12
CA GLY A 12 -11.11 -12.72 11.30
C GLY A 12 -11.37 -12.59 9.79
N ILE A 13 -11.88 -11.45 9.34
CA ILE A 13 -12.25 -11.24 7.93
C ILE A 13 -11.02 -10.76 7.15
N THR A 14 -10.68 -11.43 6.05
CA THR A 14 -9.63 -10.96 5.13
C THR A 14 -10.08 -9.70 4.42
N ILE A 15 -9.24 -8.67 4.42
CA ILE A 15 -9.50 -7.39 3.78
C ILE A 15 -8.54 -7.21 2.60
N LEU A 16 -9.09 -6.92 1.43
CA LEU A 16 -8.35 -6.51 0.24
C LEU A 16 -8.78 -5.09 -0.13
N ILE A 17 -7.81 -4.19 -0.29
CA ILE A 17 -8.06 -2.77 -0.57
C ILE A 17 -7.15 -2.34 -1.70
N ASN A 18 -7.69 -1.56 -2.63
CA ASN A 18 -6.89 -0.79 -3.57
C ASN A 18 -6.63 0.59 -2.97
N LEU A 19 -5.36 0.97 -2.87
CA LEU A 19 -4.92 2.24 -2.30
C LEU A 19 -4.00 2.96 -3.27
N HIS A 20 -4.14 4.28 -3.33
CA HIS A 20 -3.24 5.17 -4.04
C HIS A 20 -2.25 5.89 -3.11
N PHE A 21 -2.58 5.98 -1.82
CA PHE A 21 -1.74 6.62 -0.81
C PHE A 21 -0.73 5.62 -0.23
N VAL A 22 0.55 5.90 -0.44
CA VAL A 22 1.66 5.02 -0.08
C VAL A 22 1.77 4.85 1.44
N ASP A 23 1.58 5.92 2.19
CA ASP A 23 1.73 5.90 3.66
C ASP A 23 0.65 5.01 4.31
N LEU A 24 -0.59 5.05 3.81
CA LEU A 24 -1.65 4.17 4.29
C LEU A 24 -1.36 2.70 4.00
N ALA A 25 -0.84 2.40 2.81
CA ALA A 25 -0.47 1.04 2.43
C ALA A 25 0.66 0.51 3.34
N LYS A 26 1.63 1.35 3.70
CA LYS A 26 2.70 1.02 4.65
C LYS A 26 2.20 0.86 6.08
N GLU A 27 1.30 1.73 6.54
CA GLU A 27 0.82 1.74 7.92
C GLU A 27 -0.16 0.61 8.23
N TYR A 28 -1.11 0.34 7.33
CA TYR A 28 -2.21 -0.61 7.56
C TYR A 28 -2.05 -1.94 6.83
N GLY A 29 -1.23 -1.98 5.77
CA GLY A 29 -1.02 -3.20 4.98
C GLY A 29 -0.13 -4.20 5.69
N THR A 30 -0.43 -5.49 5.51
CA THR A 30 0.48 -6.58 5.87
C THR A 30 1.24 -7.13 4.66
N ARG A 31 0.64 -7.04 3.48
CA ARG A 31 1.17 -7.41 2.16
C ARG A 31 0.80 -6.33 1.16
N ILE A 32 1.71 -6.01 0.25
CA ILE A 32 1.49 -5.07 -0.85
C ILE A 32 1.64 -5.82 -2.16
N ILE A 33 0.69 -5.58 -3.06
CA ILE A 33 0.71 -6.06 -4.44
C ILE A 33 0.80 -4.81 -5.33
N GLY A 34 1.97 -4.60 -5.92
CA GLY A 34 2.25 -3.52 -6.84
C GLY A 34 2.00 -3.92 -8.28
N LEU A 35 1.21 -3.12 -9.00
CA LEU A 35 0.86 -3.36 -10.40
C LEU A 35 1.41 -2.24 -11.28
N ARG A 36 2.02 -2.60 -12.41
CA ARG A 36 2.45 -1.68 -13.46
C ARG A 36 2.21 -2.31 -14.82
N ASP A 37 1.63 -1.55 -15.75
CA ASP A 37 1.34 -2.00 -17.12
C ASP A 37 0.57 -3.33 -17.21
N GLY A 38 -0.32 -3.59 -16.24
CA GLY A 38 -1.11 -4.83 -16.16
C GLY A 38 -0.38 -6.02 -15.52
N GLU A 39 0.87 -5.84 -15.11
CA GLU A 39 1.71 -6.89 -14.53
C GLU A 39 1.97 -6.64 -13.03
N VAL A 40 2.15 -7.73 -12.28
CA VAL A 40 2.59 -7.67 -10.88
C VAL A 40 4.10 -7.44 -10.84
N VAL A 41 4.51 -6.26 -10.39
CA VAL A 41 5.93 -5.88 -10.27
C VAL A 41 6.45 -5.96 -8.84
N TYR A 42 5.55 -6.01 -7.85
CA TYR A 42 5.89 -6.26 -6.46
C TYR A 42 4.82 -7.11 -5.80
N ASP A 43 5.23 -8.10 -5.03
CA ASP A 43 4.35 -8.91 -4.19
C ASP A 43 5.12 -9.35 -2.95
N GLY A 44 4.88 -8.68 -1.83
CA GLY A 44 5.69 -8.88 -0.64
C GLY A 44 5.11 -8.22 0.61
N PRO A 45 5.76 -8.42 1.76
CA PRO A 45 5.32 -7.79 3.01
C PRO A 45 5.42 -6.27 2.91
N ALA A 46 4.51 -5.56 3.58
CA ALA A 46 4.51 -4.09 3.58
C ALA A 46 5.79 -3.51 4.20
N SER A 47 6.43 -4.24 5.13
CA SER A 47 7.68 -3.86 5.78
C SER A 47 8.89 -3.82 4.84
N GLU A 48 8.86 -4.53 3.71
CA GLU A 48 9.94 -4.56 2.72
C GLU A 48 9.66 -3.62 1.53
N ALA A 49 8.48 -2.99 1.48
CA ALA A 49 8.12 -2.03 0.45
C ALA A 49 8.77 -0.67 0.73
N THR A 50 10.01 -0.49 0.27
CA THR A 50 10.75 0.77 0.36
C THR A 50 10.22 1.82 -0.62
N ASP A 51 10.66 3.07 -0.47
CA ASP A 51 10.29 4.14 -1.41
C ASP A 51 10.79 3.83 -2.85
N ASP A 52 11.86 3.05 -3.00
CA ASP A 52 12.35 2.55 -4.29
C ASP A 52 11.38 1.55 -4.92
N VAL A 53 10.85 0.61 -4.13
CA VAL A 53 9.81 -0.34 -4.57
C VAL A 53 8.58 0.43 -5.05
N PHE A 54 8.12 1.42 -4.30
CA PHE A 54 7.00 2.24 -4.73
C PHE A 54 7.32 3.02 -6.00
N SER A 55 8.52 3.60 -6.11
CA SER A 55 8.93 4.30 -7.33
C SER A 55 8.97 3.36 -8.55
N GLU A 56 9.31 2.09 -8.36
CA GLU A 56 9.21 1.07 -9.40
C GLU A 56 7.74 0.79 -9.78
N ILE A 57 6.85 0.60 -8.81
CA ILE A 57 5.42 0.36 -9.03
C ILE A 57 4.79 1.51 -9.81
N TYR A 58 5.07 2.76 -9.43
CA TYR A 58 4.53 3.94 -10.11
C TYR A 58 5.28 4.29 -11.41
N GLY A 59 6.46 3.70 -11.65
CA GLY A 59 7.30 4.01 -12.81
C GLY A 59 7.89 5.43 -12.79
N ARG A 60 7.85 6.11 -11.64
CA ARG A 60 8.35 7.47 -11.42
C ARG A 60 8.55 7.69 -9.93
N THR A 61 9.27 8.76 -9.58
CA THR A 61 9.34 9.22 -8.19
C THR A 61 7.95 9.52 -7.65
N ILE A 62 7.70 9.08 -6.41
CA ILE A 62 6.47 9.34 -5.66
C ILE A 62 6.30 10.86 -5.51
N LYS A 63 5.12 11.36 -5.87
CA LYS A 63 4.76 12.77 -5.68
C LYS A 63 4.24 13.01 -4.27
N GLU A 64 4.25 14.27 -3.85
CA GLU A 64 3.75 14.64 -2.54
C GLU A 64 2.25 14.33 -2.35
N ASP A 65 1.42 14.46 -3.40
CA ASP A 65 -0.01 14.17 -3.35
C ASP A 65 -0.35 12.66 -3.21
N GLU A 66 0.65 11.80 -3.30
CA GLU A 66 0.56 10.34 -3.09
C GLU A 66 0.95 9.94 -1.65
N LYS A 67 1.43 10.92 -0.87
CA LYS A 67 1.74 10.82 0.56
C LYS A 67 0.65 11.54 1.37
N LEU A 68 0.34 11.03 2.56
CA LEU A 68 -0.58 11.72 3.45
C LEU A 68 0.11 12.97 4.02
N GLY A 69 -0.53 14.13 3.88
CA GLY A 69 -0.13 15.34 4.61
C GLY A 69 0.63 16.42 3.83
N VAL A 70 0.35 16.63 2.55
CA VAL A 70 0.60 17.94 1.91
C VAL A 70 -0.69 18.72 1.74
N ASN A 71 -0.85 19.67 2.67
CA ASN A 71 -1.93 20.64 2.92
C ASN A 71 -3.19 20.10 3.62
#